data_AF-A0A5J4NTS8-F1
#
_entry.id   AF-A0A5J4NTS8-F1
#
_cell.length_a   1.000
_cell.length_b   1.000
_cell.length_c   1.000
_cell.angle_alpha   90.00
_cell.angle_beta   90.00
_cell.angle_gamma   90.00
#
_symmetry.space_group_name_H-M   'P 1'
#
loop_
_entity.id
_entity.type
_entity.pdbx_description
1 polymer ?
#
loop_
_entity_poly.entity_id
_entity_poly.type
_entity_poly.pdbx_seq_one_letter_code
_entity_poly.pdbx_strand_id
1 'polypeptide(L)'
;MEFPVLRPKSIGLQSRVISPSTLVADLAATTDERSIMTYVASLYESLVVETPFVPPMPAFYPGVTQDTVAPSKSAAVASSTIQSTNELNSRWTECRTLATDLAQWLRLTTDQMSARNFPPDLKLVQQRVIGEIKRHRLEDRPRRERERQQLVRMYEELKPAIRCGKLPNESFLCIEQINRLWGEYDLALQERELAARSEAHRLDRLQWAGNRATRECKSVESQLVALERHVPEVSFAYPCFADLTDGQPERWNEQLDLVENKLNGLFNQVQHLRTGRYVHTEQIYRE
;
A
#
# COMPACT_ATOMS: atom_id res chain seq x y z
N MET A 1 57.49 44.40 -47.75
CA MET A 1 57.90 42.98 -47.68
C MET A 1 56.83 42.19 -48.43
N GLU A 2 56.91 42.13 -49.75
CA GLU A 2 57.65 41.12 -50.56
C GLU A 2 57.05 39.70 -50.43
N PHE A 3 56.43 39.28 -51.54
CA PHE A 3 55.88 37.96 -51.95
C PHE A 3 57.03 36.90 -52.11
N PRO A 4 56.85 35.58 -52.47
CA PRO A 4 55.73 34.92 -53.17
C PRO A 4 55.44 33.42 -52.83
N VAL A 5 54.45 32.87 -53.55
CA VAL A 5 54.06 31.44 -53.69
C VAL A 5 55.18 30.59 -54.30
N LEU A 6 55.50 29.39 -53.77
CA LEU A 6 56.21 28.34 -54.53
C LEU A 6 55.90 26.89 -54.07
N ARG A 7 55.94 26.02 -55.09
CA ARG A 7 55.57 24.60 -55.22
C ARG A 7 56.46 23.59 -54.45
N PRO A 8 56.07 22.29 -54.39
CA PRO A 8 56.67 21.28 -53.51
C PRO A 8 58.05 20.82 -54.01
N LYS A 9 58.91 20.37 -53.07
CA LYS A 9 60.14 19.63 -53.38
C LYS A 9 60.24 18.36 -52.54
N SER A 10 60.34 17.27 -53.29
CA SER A 10 60.68 15.91 -52.93
C SER A 10 61.92 15.80 -52.04
N ILE A 11 61.80 15.08 -50.94
CA ILE A 11 62.95 14.38 -50.35
C ILE A 11 63.06 13.06 -51.12
N GLY A 12 64.11 12.95 -51.92
CA GLY A 12 64.39 11.79 -52.76
C GLY A 12 64.72 10.57 -51.91
N LEU A 13 63.79 9.63 -51.85
CA LEU A 13 64.15 8.22 -51.73
C LEU A 13 64.12 7.65 -53.13
N GLN A 14 65.30 7.25 -53.60
CA GLN A 14 65.51 6.57 -54.87
C GLN A 14 64.47 5.47 -55.02
N SER A 15 63.71 5.48 -56.12
CA SER A 15 62.85 4.38 -56.49
C SER A 15 63.72 3.16 -56.83
N ARG A 16 64.13 2.40 -55.80
CA ARG A 16 64.32 0.98 -56.01
C ARG A 16 62.93 0.42 -56.20
N VAL A 17 62.58 0.19 -57.46
CA VAL A 17 61.42 -0.59 -57.85
C VAL A 17 61.67 -2.00 -57.30
N ILE A 18 61.20 -2.25 -56.08
CA ILE A 18 61.14 -3.59 -55.53
C ILE A 18 59.82 -4.15 -56.07
N SER A 19 59.93 -5.01 -57.08
CA SER A 19 58.79 -5.70 -57.65
C SER A 19 58.05 -6.51 -56.57
N PRO A 20 56.72 -6.55 -56.55
CA PRO A 20 55.95 -7.28 -55.53
C PRO A 20 56.30 -8.78 -55.43
N SER A 21 56.86 -9.34 -56.50
CA SER A 21 57.27 -10.74 -56.57
C SER A 21 58.49 -11.08 -55.71
N THR A 22 59.34 -10.11 -55.33
CA THR A 22 60.51 -10.39 -54.47
C THR A 22 60.19 -10.35 -52.98
N LEU A 23 59.11 -9.66 -52.56
CA LEU A 23 58.68 -9.66 -51.14
C LEU A 23 57.93 -10.93 -50.75
N VAL A 24 57.17 -11.53 -51.66
CA VAL A 24 56.42 -12.77 -51.38
C VAL A 24 57.34 -13.98 -51.28
N ALA A 25 58.45 -13.99 -52.03
CA ALA A 25 59.44 -15.07 -51.98
C ALA A 25 60.18 -15.13 -50.63
N ASP A 26 60.49 -13.98 -50.02
CA ASP A 26 61.17 -13.93 -48.71
C ASP A 26 60.20 -14.12 -47.53
N LEU A 27 58.93 -13.72 -47.67
CA LEU A 27 57.93 -13.92 -46.61
C LEU A 27 57.56 -15.41 -46.44
N ALA A 28 57.58 -16.20 -47.52
CA ALA A 28 57.33 -17.64 -47.45
C ALA A 28 58.46 -18.42 -46.76
N ALA A 29 59.68 -17.85 -46.69
CA ALA A 29 60.83 -18.50 -46.08
C ALA A 29 60.99 -18.22 -44.57
N THR A 30 60.33 -17.17 -44.03
CA THR A 30 60.50 -16.78 -42.61
C THR A 30 59.19 -16.58 -41.85
N THR A 31 58.02 -16.88 -42.43
CA THR A 31 56.75 -16.73 -41.70
C THR A 31 56.43 -18.01 -40.94
N ASP A 32 56.63 -17.94 -39.62
CA ASP A 32 56.32 -19.01 -38.68
C ASP A 32 54.84 -19.42 -38.79
N GLU A 33 54.61 -20.70 -39.10
CA GLU A 33 53.29 -21.33 -39.24
C GLU A 33 52.39 -21.02 -38.04
N ARG A 34 52.98 -20.96 -36.85
CA ARG A 34 52.28 -20.66 -35.61
C ARG A 34 51.73 -19.23 -35.58
N SER A 35 52.46 -18.28 -36.15
CA SER A 35 52.04 -16.88 -36.24
C SER A 35 50.89 -16.70 -37.24
N ILE A 36 50.93 -17.44 -38.36
CA ILE A 36 49.83 -17.46 -39.33
C ILE A 36 48.58 -18.06 -38.70
N MET A 37 48.72 -19.21 -38.04
CA MET A 37 47.60 -19.88 -37.40
C MET A 37 46.96 -19.03 -36.30
N THR A 38 47.76 -18.33 -35.50
CA THR A 38 47.25 -17.48 -34.41
C THR A 38 46.51 -16.26 -34.96
N TYR A 39 47.03 -15.65 -36.03
CA TYR A 39 46.36 -14.53 -36.69
C TYR A 39 45.04 -14.96 -37.36
N VAL A 40 45.05 -16.09 -38.08
CA VAL A 40 43.84 -16.65 -38.71
C VAL A 40 42.80 -17.03 -37.65
N ALA A 41 43.21 -17.65 -36.53
CA ALA A 41 42.32 -17.97 -35.42
C ALA A 41 41.70 -16.71 -34.80
N SER A 42 42.49 -15.64 -34.61
CA SER A 42 41.98 -14.35 -34.13
C SER A 42 40.97 -13.72 -35.09
N LEU A 43 41.13 -13.90 -36.40
CA LEU A 43 40.17 -13.41 -37.38
C LEU A 43 38.87 -14.22 -37.33
N TYR A 44 38.95 -15.55 -37.24
CA TYR A 44 37.78 -16.40 -37.04
C TYR A 44 37.01 -16.02 -35.77
N GLU A 45 37.70 -15.79 -34.66
CA GLU A 45 37.06 -15.42 -33.39
C GLU A 45 36.41 -14.02 -33.44
N SER A 46 36.95 -13.10 -34.24
CA SER A 46 36.35 -11.77 -34.45
C SER A 46 35.15 -11.76 -35.42
N LEU A 47 35.05 -12.76 -36.30
CA LEU A 47 34.05 -12.81 -37.38
C LEU A 47 32.87 -13.74 -37.07
N VAL A 48 32.89 -14.51 -35.99
CA VAL A 48 31.74 -15.31 -35.54
C VAL A 48 30.74 -14.41 -34.83
N VAL A 49 30.01 -13.65 -35.64
CA VAL A 49 28.65 -13.20 -35.34
C VAL A 49 27.78 -13.91 -36.37
N GLU A 50 26.92 -14.82 -35.89
CA GLU A 50 25.99 -15.68 -36.64
C GLU A 50 26.57 -16.98 -37.25
N THR A 51 26.37 -18.11 -36.56
CA THR A 51 26.41 -19.44 -37.17
C THR A 51 25.03 -19.78 -37.75
N PRO A 52 24.87 -20.03 -39.06
CA PRO A 52 23.65 -20.60 -39.60
C PRO A 52 23.49 -22.05 -39.13
N PHE A 53 22.26 -22.42 -38.77
CA PHE A 53 21.84 -23.78 -38.42
C PHE A 53 22.07 -24.74 -39.61
N VAL A 54 23.05 -25.64 -39.48
CA VAL A 54 23.28 -26.73 -40.44
C VAL A 54 22.60 -27.99 -39.89
N PRO A 55 21.62 -28.59 -40.61
CA PRO A 55 20.99 -29.84 -40.18
C PRO A 55 21.98 -31.02 -40.28
N PRO A 56 21.90 -32.02 -39.39
CA PRO A 56 22.82 -33.15 -39.37
C PRO A 56 22.61 -34.07 -40.58
N MET A 57 23.68 -34.33 -41.34
CA MET A 57 23.70 -35.33 -42.41
C MET A 57 23.59 -36.76 -41.84
N PRO A 58 22.93 -37.70 -42.55
CA PRO A 58 22.83 -39.09 -42.10
C PRO A 58 24.18 -39.81 -42.19
N ALA A 59 24.53 -40.57 -41.16
CA ALA A 59 25.75 -41.34 -41.09
C ALA A 59 25.69 -42.56 -42.04
N PHE A 60 26.57 -42.59 -43.05
CA PHE A 60 26.81 -43.76 -43.89
C PHE A 60 28.23 -44.29 -43.70
N TYR A 61 28.54 -44.91 -42.55
CA TYR A 61 29.63 -45.89 -42.46
C TYR A 61 29.32 -46.89 -41.34
N PRO A 62 29.32 -48.22 -41.62
CA PRO A 62 29.29 -49.23 -40.59
C PRO A 62 30.72 -49.55 -40.12
N GLY A 63 30.88 -49.61 -38.79
CA GLY A 63 31.94 -50.36 -38.13
C GLY A 63 33.24 -49.61 -37.86
N VAL A 64 33.42 -49.17 -36.61
CA VAL A 64 34.54 -49.53 -35.72
C VAL A 64 34.08 -49.25 -34.28
N THR A 65 34.22 -50.26 -33.42
CA THR A 65 33.99 -50.22 -31.96
C THR A 65 35.09 -49.46 -31.23
N GLN A 66 34.77 -48.98 -30.01
CA GLN A 66 35.61 -48.29 -29.01
C GLN A 66 35.80 -46.78 -29.26
N ASP A 67 35.57 -45.86 -28.32
CA ASP A 67 35.48 -45.94 -26.87
C ASP A 67 34.48 -44.92 -26.32
N THR A 68 34.04 -45.20 -25.09
CA THR A 68 33.21 -44.38 -24.21
C THR A 68 33.78 -42.95 -24.08
N VAL A 69 33.27 -42.00 -24.88
CA VAL A 69 33.54 -40.57 -24.65
C VAL A 69 32.71 -40.15 -23.45
N ALA A 70 33.39 -39.94 -22.33
CA ALA A 70 32.86 -39.28 -21.16
C ALA A 70 32.14 -37.96 -21.55
N PRO A 71 31.01 -37.60 -20.91
CA PRO A 71 30.28 -36.41 -21.28
C PRO A 71 31.17 -35.17 -21.19
N SER A 72 31.22 -34.39 -22.27
CA SER A 72 32.08 -33.21 -22.40
C SER A 72 31.78 -32.21 -21.28
N LYS A 73 32.80 -31.81 -20.51
CA LYS A 73 32.67 -30.83 -19.40
C LYS A 73 32.05 -29.50 -19.83
N SER A 74 32.15 -29.11 -21.11
CA SER A 74 31.53 -27.91 -21.67
C SER A 74 30.00 -27.95 -21.67
N ALA A 75 29.39 -29.09 -21.99
CA ALA A 75 27.94 -29.26 -21.97
C ALA A 75 27.37 -29.25 -20.54
N ALA A 76 28.14 -29.78 -19.57
CA ALA A 76 27.79 -29.73 -18.16
C ALA A 76 27.85 -28.30 -17.58
N VAL A 77 28.85 -27.50 -17.98
CA VAL A 77 28.99 -26.09 -17.55
C VAL A 77 27.95 -25.17 -18.18
N ALA A 78 27.58 -25.39 -19.46
CA ALA A 78 26.49 -24.66 -20.08
C ALA A 78 25.14 -24.97 -19.40
N SER A 79 24.88 -26.26 -19.11
CA SER A 79 23.67 -26.69 -18.42
C SER A 79 23.56 -26.11 -17.00
N SER A 80 24.67 -26.07 -16.24
CA SER A 80 24.69 -25.51 -14.88
C SER A 80 24.52 -23.99 -14.86
N THR A 81 25.08 -23.29 -15.84
CA THR A 81 24.92 -21.83 -15.98
C THR A 81 23.47 -21.48 -16.29
N ILE A 82 22.83 -22.19 -17.24
CA ILE A 82 21.42 -22.00 -17.61
C ILE A 82 20.50 -22.28 -16.41
N GLN A 83 20.79 -23.33 -15.64
CA GLN A 83 20.02 -23.66 -14.44
C GLN A 83 20.11 -22.55 -13.38
N SER A 84 21.31 -22.03 -13.11
CA SER A 84 21.50 -20.91 -12.16
C SER A 84 20.81 -19.62 -12.60
N THR A 85 20.76 -19.33 -13.91
CA THR A 85 20.04 -18.16 -14.43
C THR A 85 18.52 -18.33 -14.32
N ASN A 86 18.02 -19.54 -14.52
CA ASN A 86 16.59 -19.84 -14.37
C ASN A 86 16.14 -19.75 -12.91
N GLU A 87 16.95 -20.22 -11.97
CA GLU A 87 16.69 -20.10 -10.52
C GLU A 87 16.67 -18.64 -10.05
N LEU A 88 17.62 -17.83 -10.53
CA LEU A 88 17.67 -16.39 -10.25
C LEU A 88 16.44 -15.67 -10.81
N ASN A 89 16.05 -15.97 -12.05
CA ASN A 89 14.85 -15.40 -12.67
C ASN A 89 13.58 -15.81 -11.91
N SER A 90 13.48 -17.07 -11.49
CA SER A 90 12.36 -17.56 -10.68
C SER A 90 12.23 -16.78 -9.37
N ARG A 91 13.33 -16.65 -8.61
CA ARG A 91 13.34 -15.91 -7.34
C ARG A 91 13.07 -14.41 -7.52
N TRP A 92 13.51 -13.82 -8.64
CA TRP A 92 13.13 -12.47 -9.03
C TRP A 92 11.63 -12.33 -9.28
N THR A 93 11.02 -13.28 -10.01
CA THR A 93 9.57 -13.25 -10.24
C THR A 93 8.76 -13.38 -8.96
N GLU A 94 9.18 -14.23 -8.03
CA GLU A 94 8.54 -14.38 -6.71
C GLU A 94 8.65 -13.10 -5.86
N CYS A 95 9.82 -12.45 -5.88
CA CYS A 95 10.00 -11.16 -5.21
C CYS A 95 9.08 -10.09 -5.80
N ARG A 96 8.96 -10.06 -7.13
CA ARG A 96 8.10 -9.11 -7.84
C ARG A 96 6.63 -9.34 -7.52
N THR A 97 6.14 -10.58 -7.56
CA THR A 97 4.74 -10.89 -7.25
C THR A 97 4.39 -10.52 -5.82
N LEU A 98 5.24 -10.86 -4.85
CA LEU A 98 5.02 -10.51 -3.45
C LEU A 98 4.95 -8.99 -3.23
N ALA A 99 5.84 -8.24 -3.89
CA ALA A 99 5.84 -6.78 -3.81
C ALA A 99 4.61 -6.14 -4.47
N THR A 100 4.17 -6.64 -5.63
CA THR A 100 2.95 -6.13 -6.28
C THR A 100 1.72 -6.40 -5.44
N ASP A 101 1.61 -7.60 -4.87
CA ASP A 101 0.48 -7.99 -4.01
C ASP A 101 0.43 -7.13 -2.75
N LEU A 102 1.60 -6.92 -2.10
CA LEU A 102 1.71 -6.08 -0.92
C LEU A 102 1.38 -4.61 -1.23
N ALA A 103 1.88 -4.07 -2.35
CA ALA A 103 1.59 -2.70 -2.77
C ALA A 103 0.10 -2.50 -3.08
N GLN A 104 -0.53 -3.46 -3.76
CA GLN A 104 -1.96 -3.43 -4.04
C GLN A 104 -2.78 -3.48 -2.75
N TRP A 105 -2.44 -4.40 -1.84
CA TRP A 105 -3.10 -4.50 -0.55
C TRP A 105 -2.99 -3.19 0.23
N LEU A 106 -1.80 -2.60 0.32
CA LEU A 106 -1.58 -1.33 1.02
C LEU A 106 -2.47 -0.21 0.48
N ARG A 107 -2.56 -0.05 -0.85
CA ARG A 107 -3.40 0.98 -1.47
C ARG A 107 -4.88 0.75 -1.16
N LEU A 108 -5.38 -0.46 -1.41
CA LEU A 108 -6.78 -0.81 -1.16
C LEU A 108 -7.15 -0.63 0.32
N THR A 109 -6.30 -1.08 1.23
CA THR A 109 -6.54 -0.95 2.67
C THR A 109 -6.44 0.50 3.12
N THR A 110 -5.54 1.31 2.56
CA THR A 110 -5.48 2.76 2.85
C THR A 110 -6.78 3.45 2.47
N ASP A 111 -7.29 3.18 1.26
CA ASP A 111 -8.57 3.73 0.80
C ASP A 111 -9.72 3.29 1.70
N GLN A 112 -9.77 2.01 2.07
CA GLN A 112 -10.75 1.49 3.02
C GLN A 112 -10.67 2.19 4.37
N MET A 113 -9.46 2.39 4.91
CA MET A 113 -9.25 3.03 6.21
C MET A 113 -9.60 4.52 6.19
N SER A 114 -9.43 5.20 5.05
CA SER A 114 -9.75 6.62 4.86
C SER A 114 -11.25 6.96 4.95
N ALA A 115 -12.15 5.98 4.96
CA ALA A 115 -13.59 6.23 5.00
C ALA A 115 -14.00 6.99 6.28
N ARG A 116 -14.67 8.14 6.09
CA ARG A 116 -15.05 9.09 7.17
C ARG A 116 -16.50 8.97 7.65
N ASN A 117 -17.25 8.01 7.12
CA ASN A 117 -18.66 7.85 7.43
C ASN A 117 -18.84 6.87 8.59
N PHE A 118 -19.33 7.36 9.72
CA PHE A 118 -19.66 6.54 10.89
C PHE A 118 -21.17 6.32 10.98
N PRO A 119 -21.62 5.12 11.37
CA PRO A 119 -23.01 4.88 11.73
C PRO A 119 -23.47 5.82 12.86
N PRO A 120 -24.74 6.27 12.86
CA PRO A 120 -25.26 7.16 13.89
C PRO A 120 -25.58 6.47 15.23
N ASP A 121 -25.46 5.14 15.31
CA ASP A 121 -25.71 4.35 16.51
C ASP A 121 -24.40 3.91 17.19
N LEU A 122 -24.30 4.14 18.50
CA LEU A 122 -23.13 3.82 19.31
C LEU A 122 -22.78 2.34 19.22
N LYS A 123 -23.78 1.46 19.30
CA LYS A 123 -23.57 0.01 19.28
C LYS A 123 -22.95 -0.43 17.96
N LEU A 124 -23.44 0.13 16.85
CA LEU A 124 -22.88 -0.15 15.52
C LEU A 124 -21.45 0.37 15.39
N VAL A 125 -21.13 1.56 15.89
CA VAL A 125 -19.73 2.06 15.88
C VAL A 125 -18.82 1.13 16.67
N GLN A 126 -19.22 0.70 17.86
CA GLN A 126 -18.41 -0.18 18.71
C GLN A 126 -18.23 -1.58 18.13
N GLN A 127 -19.32 -2.22 17.68
CA GLN A 127 -19.28 -3.61 17.22
C GLN A 127 -18.74 -3.74 15.80
N ARG A 128 -19.17 -2.86 14.90
CA ARG A 128 -18.79 -2.91 13.48
C ARG A 128 -17.46 -2.21 13.27
N VAL A 129 -17.39 -0.90 13.45
CA VAL A 129 -16.21 -0.11 13.06
C VAL A 129 -15.00 -0.42 13.94
N ILE A 130 -15.14 -0.28 15.26
CA ILE A 130 -14.04 -0.55 16.20
C ILE A 130 -13.69 -2.05 16.21
N GLY A 131 -14.68 -2.92 16.14
CA GLY A 131 -14.48 -4.37 16.04
C GLY A 131 -13.68 -4.78 14.79
N GLU A 132 -14.03 -4.23 13.62
CA GLU A 132 -13.31 -4.44 12.36
C GLU A 132 -11.87 -3.95 12.44
N ILE A 133 -11.63 -2.75 12.97
CA ILE A 133 -10.28 -2.21 13.16
C ILE A 133 -9.45 -3.11 14.09
N LYS A 134 -10.03 -3.58 15.19
CA LYS A 134 -9.35 -4.50 16.13
C LYS A 134 -8.97 -5.81 15.44
N ARG A 135 -9.90 -6.42 14.69
CA ARG A 135 -9.64 -7.64 13.92
C ARG A 135 -8.52 -7.45 12.92
N HIS A 136 -8.58 -6.37 12.16
CA HIS A 136 -7.57 -6.01 11.16
C HIS A 136 -6.16 -5.88 11.78
N ARG A 137 -6.05 -5.27 12.97
CA ARG A 137 -4.76 -5.17 13.68
C ARG A 137 -4.22 -6.51 14.19
N LEU A 138 -5.11 -7.43 14.59
CA LEU A 138 -4.72 -8.70 15.19
C LEU A 138 -4.42 -9.78 14.15
N GLU A 139 -5.15 -9.78 13.04
CA GLU A 139 -5.12 -10.85 12.05
C GLU A 139 -4.34 -10.44 10.80
N ASP A 140 -4.77 -9.37 10.13
CA ASP A 140 -4.24 -8.99 8.82
C ASP A 140 -2.86 -8.32 8.93
N ARG A 141 -2.72 -7.36 9.86
CA ARG A 141 -1.47 -6.61 10.04
C ARG A 141 -0.25 -7.52 10.30
N PRO A 142 -0.28 -8.51 11.22
CA PRO A 142 0.87 -9.36 11.47
C PRO A 142 1.19 -10.33 10.33
N ARG A 143 0.19 -10.69 9.51
CA ARG A 143 0.42 -11.48 8.28
C ARG A 143 1.18 -10.65 7.26
N ARG A 144 0.70 -9.43 6.97
CA ARG A 144 1.33 -8.51 6.01
C ARG A 144 2.70 -8.01 6.44
N GLU A 145 2.93 -7.85 7.75
CA GLU A 145 4.27 -7.50 8.25
C GLU A 145 5.29 -8.62 7.99
N ARG A 146 4.90 -9.89 8.14
CA ARG A 146 5.78 -11.03 7.81
C ARG A 146 6.10 -11.09 6.32
N GLU A 147 5.11 -10.84 5.47
CA GLU A 147 5.31 -10.74 4.02
C GLU A 147 6.26 -9.59 3.67
N ARG A 148 6.12 -8.42 4.32
CA ARG A 148 7.05 -7.30 4.17
C ARG A 148 8.48 -7.68 4.56
N GLN A 149 8.66 -8.36 5.69
CA GLN A 149 9.98 -8.83 6.13
C GLN A 149 10.59 -9.84 5.16
N GLN A 150 9.77 -10.77 4.64
CA GLN A 150 10.20 -11.73 3.62
C GLN A 150 10.63 -11.01 2.34
N LEU A 151 9.85 -10.02 1.89
CA LEU A 151 10.17 -9.23 0.72
C LEU A 151 11.53 -8.52 0.86
N VAL A 152 11.79 -7.89 2.01
CA VAL A 152 13.08 -7.22 2.28
C VAL A 152 14.24 -8.20 2.19
N ARG A 153 14.11 -9.41 2.77
CA ARG A 153 15.15 -10.44 2.71
C ARG A 153 15.42 -10.90 1.27
N MET A 154 14.38 -11.22 0.52
CA MET A 154 14.50 -11.64 -0.88
C MET A 154 15.14 -10.56 -1.75
N TYR A 155 14.75 -9.31 -1.55
CA TYR A 155 15.32 -8.20 -2.32
C TYR A 155 16.81 -7.98 -2.00
N GLU A 156 17.24 -8.08 -0.73
CA GLU A 156 18.65 -7.97 -0.38
C GLU A 156 19.50 -9.11 -0.98
N GLU A 157 18.96 -10.32 -1.09
CA GLU A 157 19.62 -11.44 -1.79
C GLU A 157 19.76 -11.18 -3.30
N LEU A 158 18.76 -10.54 -3.92
CA LEU A 158 18.72 -10.27 -5.37
C LEU A 158 19.50 -8.99 -5.76
N LYS A 159 19.74 -8.09 -4.80
CA LYS A 159 20.42 -6.80 -5.00
C LYS A 159 21.77 -6.87 -5.71
N PRO A 160 22.66 -7.86 -5.47
CA PRO A 160 23.88 -8.01 -6.26
C PRO A 160 23.60 -8.31 -7.74
N ALA A 161 22.63 -9.18 -8.04
CA ALA A 161 22.29 -9.55 -9.42
C ALA A 161 21.65 -8.38 -10.18
N ILE A 162 20.85 -7.55 -9.51
CA ILE A 162 20.29 -6.29 -10.06
C ILE A 162 21.42 -5.29 -10.37
N ARG A 163 22.37 -5.09 -9.44
CA ARG A 163 23.53 -4.20 -9.64
C ARG A 163 24.42 -4.61 -10.81
N CYS A 164 24.56 -5.92 -11.03
CA CYS A 164 25.31 -6.46 -12.16
C CYS A 164 24.52 -6.47 -13.48
N GLY A 165 23.29 -5.95 -13.51
CA GLY A 165 22.46 -5.88 -14.72
C GLY A 165 21.89 -7.23 -15.18
N LYS A 166 21.97 -8.28 -14.35
CA LYS A 166 21.42 -9.60 -14.67
C LYS A 166 19.90 -9.66 -14.50
N LEU A 167 19.34 -8.75 -13.70
CA LEU A 167 17.91 -8.60 -13.45
C LEU A 167 17.48 -7.16 -13.75
N PRO A 168 16.22 -6.94 -14.19
CA PRO A 168 15.71 -5.61 -14.46
C PRO A 168 15.58 -4.80 -13.17
N ASN A 169 15.97 -3.52 -13.21
CA ASN A 169 15.78 -2.60 -12.10
C ASN A 169 14.42 -1.89 -12.25
N GLU A 170 13.42 -2.34 -11.49
CA GLU A 170 12.06 -1.78 -11.51
C GLU A 170 11.87 -0.83 -10.31
N SER A 171 11.68 0.46 -10.58
CA SER A 171 11.61 1.51 -9.54
C SER A 171 10.37 1.42 -8.64
N PHE A 172 9.24 0.93 -9.15
CA PHE A 172 8.01 0.76 -8.37
C PHE A 172 8.06 -0.44 -7.41
N LEU A 173 9.01 -1.34 -7.59
CA LEU A 173 9.30 -2.48 -6.71
C LEU A 173 10.37 -2.14 -5.65
N CYS A 174 10.86 -0.91 -5.63
CA CYS A 174 11.85 -0.50 -4.64
C CYS A 174 11.24 -0.58 -3.24
N ILE A 175 12.00 -1.16 -2.29
CA ILE A 175 11.64 -1.25 -0.88
C ILE A 175 11.21 0.12 -0.32
N GLU A 176 11.80 1.22 -0.81
CA GLU A 176 11.45 2.59 -0.42
C GLU A 176 9.98 2.93 -0.72
N GLN A 177 9.48 2.55 -1.89
CA GLN A 177 8.10 2.80 -2.27
C GLN A 177 7.13 1.99 -1.41
N ILE A 178 7.47 0.74 -1.07
CA ILE A 178 6.70 -0.09 -0.15
C ILE A 178 6.66 0.53 1.24
N ASN A 179 7.80 1.00 1.75
CA ASN A 179 7.87 1.69 3.04
C ASN A 179 7.03 2.97 3.07
N ARG A 180 7.03 3.74 1.98
CA ARG A 180 6.19 4.93 1.82
C ARG A 180 4.70 4.58 1.89
N LEU A 181 4.25 3.60 1.11
CA LEU A 181 2.86 3.10 1.14
C LEU A 181 2.47 2.56 2.51
N TRP A 182 3.40 1.89 3.19
CA TRP A 182 3.18 1.39 4.55
C TRP A 182 2.97 2.53 5.54
N GLY A 183 3.74 3.61 5.43
CA GLY A 183 3.57 4.81 6.24
C GLY A 183 2.22 5.49 6.00
N GLU A 184 1.79 5.63 4.74
CA GLU A 184 0.47 6.17 4.38
C GLU A 184 -0.67 5.34 4.98
N TYR A 185 -0.56 4.01 4.88
CA TYR A 185 -1.50 3.08 5.48
C TYR A 185 -1.54 3.20 7.02
N ASP A 186 -0.39 3.25 7.69
CA ASP A 186 -0.32 3.35 9.15
C ASP A 186 -0.95 4.65 9.66
N LEU A 187 -0.71 5.77 8.96
CA LEU A 187 -1.36 7.04 9.26
C LEU A 187 -2.88 6.96 9.06
N ALA A 188 -3.35 6.43 7.93
CA ALA A 188 -4.78 6.29 7.67
C ALA A 188 -5.48 5.38 8.71
N LEU A 189 -4.83 4.30 9.13
CA LEU A 189 -5.33 3.43 10.19
C LEU A 189 -5.42 4.18 11.53
N GLN A 190 -4.39 4.92 11.90
CA GLN A 190 -4.37 5.71 13.14
C GLN A 190 -5.44 6.80 13.14
N GLU A 191 -5.60 7.54 12.03
CA GLU A 191 -6.63 8.56 11.88
C GLU A 191 -8.04 7.96 12.01
N ARG A 192 -8.30 6.83 11.35
CA ARG A 192 -9.58 6.13 11.46
C ARG A 192 -9.86 5.68 12.89
N GLU A 193 -8.85 5.16 13.59
CA GLU A 193 -8.96 4.77 15.00
C GLU A 193 -9.35 5.95 15.90
N LEU A 194 -8.67 7.07 15.74
CA LEU A 194 -8.94 8.28 16.51
C LEU A 194 -10.34 8.81 16.22
N ALA A 195 -10.72 8.86 14.94
CA ALA A 195 -12.04 9.28 14.51
C ALA A 195 -13.14 8.34 15.07
N ALA A 196 -12.96 7.02 14.99
CA ALA A 196 -13.91 6.05 15.54
C ALA A 196 -14.07 6.18 17.06
N ARG A 197 -12.97 6.41 17.81
CA ARG A 197 -13.03 6.65 19.27
C ARG A 197 -13.75 7.95 19.59
N SER A 198 -13.42 9.03 18.86
CA SER A 198 -14.07 10.33 19.06
C SER A 198 -15.57 10.27 18.80
N GLU A 199 -15.98 9.53 17.76
CA GLU A 199 -17.38 9.36 17.41
C GLU A 199 -18.12 8.49 18.43
N ALA A 200 -17.50 7.40 18.89
CA ALA A 200 -18.06 6.59 19.98
C ALA A 200 -18.27 7.43 21.25
N HIS A 201 -17.30 8.25 21.65
CA HIS A 201 -17.45 9.15 22.80
C HIS A 201 -18.54 10.20 22.59
N ARG A 202 -18.64 10.75 21.38
CA ARG A 202 -19.70 11.72 21.03
C ARG A 202 -21.09 11.09 21.15
N LEU A 203 -21.26 9.88 20.60
CA LEU A 203 -22.52 9.14 20.66
C LEU A 203 -22.87 8.70 22.08
N ASP A 204 -21.90 8.29 22.89
CA ASP A 204 -22.08 7.94 24.30
C ASP A 204 -22.61 9.14 25.12
N ARG A 205 -22.04 10.34 24.91
CA ARG A 205 -22.55 11.57 25.53
C ARG A 205 -23.99 11.89 25.10
N LEU A 206 -24.31 11.71 23.82
CA LEU A 206 -25.67 11.93 23.32
C LEU A 206 -26.66 10.91 23.90
N GLN A 207 -26.26 9.65 24.00
CA GLN A 207 -27.08 8.61 24.61
C GLN A 207 -27.32 8.89 26.10
N TRP A 208 -26.29 9.33 26.83
CA TRP A 208 -26.43 9.76 28.22
C TRP A 208 -27.40 10.94 28.36
N ALA A 209 -27.24 11.97 27.52
CA ALA A 209 -28.12 13.13 27.50
C ALA A 209 -29.57 12.75 27.13
N GLY A 210 -29.77 11.84 26.19
CA GLY A 210 -31.08 11.29 25.82
C GLY A 210 -31.74 10.57 26.98
N ASN A 211 -31.01 9.68 27.65
CA ASN A 211 -31.51 8.97 28.84
C ASN A 211 -31.86 9.93 29.99
N ARG A 212 -31.08 11.01 30.15
CA ARG A 212 -31.36 12.06 31.12
C ARG A 212 -32.65 12.80 30.77
N ALA A 213 -32.79 13.25 29.53
CA ALA A 213 -33.99 13.95 29.05
C ALA A 213 -35.24 13.09 29.26
N THR A 214 -35.23 11.82 28.88
CA THR A 214 -36.37 10.90 29.10
C THR A 214 -36.75 10.77 30.58
N ARG A 215 -35.76 10.72 31.50
CA ARG A 215 -36.05 10.67 32.94
C ARG A 215 -36.64 11.98 33.45
N GLU A 216 -36.11 13.11 32.99
CA GLU A 216 -36.62 14.43 33.34
C GLU A 216 -38.04 14.65 32.80
N CYS A 217 -38.36 14.20 31.57
CA CYS A 217 -39.72 14.21 31.02
C CYS A 217 -40.69 13.46 31.94
N LYS A 218 -40.37 12.21 32.32
CA LYS A 218 -41.20 11.40 33.24
C LYS A 218 -41.36 12.04 34.61
N SER A 219 -40.31 12.70 35.11
CA SER A 219 -40.37 13.43 36.38
C SER A 219 -41.30 14.64 36.29
N VAL A 220 -41.24 15.39 35.20
CA VAL A 220 -42.11 16.56 34.96
C VAL A 220 -43.55 16.11 34.77
N GLU A 221 -43.80 15.07 33.98
CA GLU A 221 -45.11 14.46 33.79
C GLU A 221 -45.72 14.05 35.15
N SER A 222 -44.95 13.38 36.01
CA SER A 222 -45.41 13.00 37.35
C SER A 222 -45.75 14.21 38.23
N GLN A 223 -45.00 15.30 38.11
CA GLN A 223 -45.27 16.55 38.83
C GLN A 223 -46.53 17.25 38.32
N LEU A 224 -46.73 17.27 37.00
CA LEU A 224 -47.95 17.81 36.39
C LEU A 224 -49.19 17.00 36.79
N VAL A 225 -49.11 15.67 36.77
CA VAL A 225 -50.21 14.80 37.22
C VAL A 225 -50.53 15.02 38.70
N ALA A 226 -49.53 15.25 39.55
CA ALA A 226 -49.75 15.59 40.95
C ALA A 226 -50.46 16.95 41.11
N LEU A 227 -50.02 17.98 40.37
CA LEU A 227 -50.67 19.30 40.35
C LEU A 227 -52.10 19.25 39.80
N GLU A 228 -52.34 18.47 38.74
CA GLU A 228 -53.66 18.29 38.13
C GLU A 228 -54.68 17.71 39.11
N ARG A 229 -54.27 16.76 39.98
CA ARG A 229 -55.15 16.19 41.00
C ARG A 229 -55.68 17.23 41.99
N HIS A 230 -54.93 18.30 42.19
CA HIS A 230 -55.32 19.35 43.11
C HIS A 230 -56.28 20.37 42.48
N VAL A 231 -56.36 20.46 41.15
CA VAL A 231 -57.31 21.34 40.42
C VAL A 231 -58.78 21.13 40.82
N PRO A 232 -59.33 19.90 40.88
CA PRO A 232 -60.70 19.68 41.33
C PRO A 232 -60.90 19.99 42.82
N GLU A 233 -59.89 19.80 43.67
CA GLU A 233 -59.97 20.15 45.11
C GLU A 233 -60.22 21.65 45.30
N VAL A 234 -59.51 22.49 44.53
CA VAL A 234 -59.74 23.95 44.51
C VAL A 234 -61.11 24.27 43.93
N SER A 235 -61.47 23.64 42.79
CA SER A 235 -62.75 23.85 42.09
C SER A 235 -63.99 23.56 42.96
N PHE A 236 -63.95 22.49 43.76
CA PHE A 236 -65.03 22.15 44.70
C PHE A 236 -65.03 23.03 45.96
N ALA A 237 -63.86 23.55 46.37
CA ALA A 237 -63.71 24.44 47.51
C ALA A 237 -64.04 25.92 47.22
N TYR A 238 -64.18 26.31 45.95
CA TYR A 238 -64.51 27.68 45.51
C TYR A 238 -65.71 28.34 46.21
N PRO A 239 -66.80 27.64 46.59
CA PRO A 239 -67.90 28.26 47.33
C PRO A 239 -67.55 28.57 48.80
N CYS A 240 -66.51 27.94 49.36
CA CYS A 240 -66.05 28.06 50.75
C CYS A 240 -64.65 28.72 50.85
N PHE A 241 -64.24 29.45 49.80
CA PHE A 241 -62.88 29.95 49.61
C PHE A 241 -62.42 31.01 50.62
N ALA A 242 -63.33 31.49 51.48
CA ALA A 242 -63.00 32.45 52.53
C ALA A 242 -62.20 31.83 53.69
N ASP A 243 -62.32 30.51 53.91
CA ASP A 243 -61.76 29.84 55.09
C ASP A 243 -60.56 28.92 54.78
N LEU A 244 -60.18 28.76 53.51
CA LEU A 244 -59.06 27.90 53.09
C LEU A 244 -57.80 28.73 52.80
N THR A 245 -57.02 28.91 53.87
CA THR A 245 -55.54 28.87 53.92
C THR A 245 -54.73 29.93 53.14
N ASP A 246 -54.17 30.85 53.93
CA ASP A 246 -53.06 31.73 53.58
C ASP A 246 -51.89 30.94 52.94
N GLY A 247 -51.51 31.27 51.70
CA GLY A 247 -50.28 30.78 51.03
C GLY A 247 -50.36 29.45 50.25
N GLN A 248 -51.48 28.73 50.19
CA GLN A 248 -51.62 27.55 49.31
C GLN A 248 -51.48 27.89 47.81
N PRO A 249 -52.25 28.83 47.23
CA PRO A 249 -52.14 29.13 45.80
C PRO A 249 -50.75 29.65 45.39
N GLU A 250 -50.08 30.38 46.29
CA GLU A 250 -48.71 30.86 46.06
C GLU A 250 -47.71 29.70 45.92
N ARG A 251 -47.81 28.67 46.78
CA ARG A 251 -46.97 27.46 46.69
C ARG A 251 -47.19 26.69 45.39
N TRP A 252 -48.41 26.70 44.86
CA TRP A 252 -48.74 25.97 43.64
C TRP A 252 -48.21 26.73 42.42
N ASN A 253 -48.25 28.06 42.45
CA ASN A 253 -47.56 28.91 41.47
C ASN A 253 -46.05 28.66 41.49
N GLU A 254 -45.41 28.61 42.67
CA GLU A 254 -43.98 28.27 42.77
C GLU A 254 -43.67 26.88 42.18
N GLN A 255 -44.55 25.89 42.40
CA GLN A 255 -44.39 24.56 41.82
C GLN A 255 -44.58 24.57 40.29
N LEU A 256 -45.52 25.35 39.77
CA LEU A 256 -45.71 25.55 38.33
C LEU A 256 -44.48 26.24 37.71
N ASP A 257 -43.93 27.27 38.35
CA ASP A 257 -42.71 27.96 37.91
C ASP A 257 -41.51 26.99 37.84
N LEU A 258 -41.37 26.11 38.84
CA LEU A 258 -40.33 25.07 38.84
C LEU A 258 -40.52 24.06 37.69
N VAL A 259 -41.76 23.67 37.41
CA VAL A 259 -42.09 22.78 36.29
C VAL A 259 -41.82 23.47 34.94
N GLU A 260 -42.21 24.73 34.79
CA GLU A 260 -41.94 25.52 33.59
C GLU A 260 -40.44 25.65 33.32
N ASN A 261 -39.65 25.95 34.36
CA ASN A 261 -38.19 26.00 34.26
C ASN A 261 -37.59 24.65 33.80
N LYS A 262 -38.12 23.53 34.29
CA LYS A 262 -37.70 22.19 33.84
C LYS A 262 -38.11 21.91 32.40
N LEU A 263 -39.32 22.30 31.98
CA LEU A 263 -39.78 22.17 30.59
C LEU A 263 -38.90 22.96 29.63
N ASN A 264 -38.55 24.20 29.98
CA ASN A 264 -37.61 25.01 29.22
C ASN A 264 -36.22 24.34 29.14
N GLY A 265 -35.75 23.74 30.24
CA GLY A 265 -34.54 22.93 30.29
C GLY A 265 -34.59 21.70 29.35
N LEU A 266 -35.71 20.96 29.36
CA LEU A 266 -35.95 19.81 28.49
C LEU A 266 -35.94 20.21 27.01
N PHE A 267 -36.54 21.34 26.64
CA PHE A 267 -36.50 21.83 25.26
C PHE A 267 -35.05 22.06 24.80
N ASN A 268 -34.22 22.69 25.63
CA ASN A 268 -32.80 22.90 25.35
C ASN A 268 -32.04 21.56 25.18
N GLN A 269 -32.35 20.56 26.01
CA GLN A 269 -31.76 19.23 25.88
C GLN A 269 -32.16 18.54 24.57
N VAL A 270 -33.43 18.63 24.17
CA VAL A 270 -33.90 18.05 22.90
C VAL A 270 -33.26 18.76 21.70
N GLN A 271 -33.09 20.09 21.74
CA GLN A 271 -32.34 20.80 20.70
C GLN A 271 -30.86 20.38 20.65
N HIS A 272 -30.23 20.13 21.79
CA HIS A 272 -28.87 19.56 21.84
C HIS A 272 -28.80 18.17 21.19
N LEU A 273 -29.79 17.30 21.45
CA LEU A 273 -29.87 15.97 20.82
C LEU A 273 -30.10 16.06 19.31
N ARG A 274 -30.97 17.00 18.86
CA ARG A 274 -31.26 17.24 17.45
C ARG A 274 -30.04 17.74 16.69
N THR A 275 -29.34 18.75 17.22
CA THR A 275 -28.09 19.27 16.64
C THR A 275 -27.00 18.20 16.64
N GLY A 276 -26.98 17.33 17.66
CA GLY A 276 -26.11 16.16 17.74
C GLY A 276 -26.45 15.01 16.78
N ARG A 277 -27.56 15.08 16.04
CA ARG A 277 -28.08 14.00 15.17
C ARG A 277 -28.26 12.66 15.92
N TYR A 278 -28.77 12.73 17.14
CA TYR A 278 -29.07 11.53 17.92
C TYR A 278 -30.29 10.79 17.34
N VAL A 279 -30.19 9.47 17.18
CA VAL A 279 -31.17 8.64 16.45
C VAL A 279 -32.57 8.68 17.07
N HIS A 280 -32.66 8.74 18.40
CA HIS A 280 -33.93 8.69 19.12
C HIS A 280 -34.50 10.07 19.49
N THR A 281 -33.98 11.15 18.90
CA THR A 281 -34.43 12.52 19.24
C THR A 281 -35.92 12.73 18.99
N GLU A 282 -36.42 12.30 17.83
CA GLU A 282 -37.83 12.48 17.46
C GLU A 282 -38.77 11.61 18.29
N GLN A 283 -38.28 10.49 18.85
CA GLN A 283 -39.05 9.71 19.80
C GLN A 283 -39.22 10.47 21.11
N ILE A 284 -38.13 11.03 21.65
CA ILE A 284 -38.16 11.83 22.89
C ILE A 284 -39.01 13.10 22.72
N TYR A 285 -39.07 13.68 21.52
CA TYR A 285 -39.90 14.87 21.26
C TYR A 285 -41.41 14.57 21.19
N ARG A 286 -41.79 13.32 20.89
CA ARG A 286 -43.20 12.91 20.77
C ARG A 286 -43.78 12.40 22.08
N GLU A 287 -42.93 11.85 22.95
CA GLU A 287 -43.26 11.44 24.32
C GLU A 287 -43.46 12.66 25.22
#